data_AF-W2CKJ4-F1
#
_entry.id   AF-W2CKJ4-F1
#
_cell.length_a   1.000
_cell.length_b   1.000
_cell.length_c   1.000
_cell.angle_alpha   90.00
_cell.angle_beta   90.00
_cell.angle_gamma   90.00
#
_symmetry.space_group_name_H-M   'P 1'
#
loop_
_entity.id
_entity.type
_entity.pdbx_description
1 polymer ?
#
loop_
_entity_poly.entity_id
_entity_poly.type
_entity_poly.pdbx_seq_one_letter_code
_entity_poly.pdbx_strand_id
1 'polypeptide(L)'
;MNTKKLRQKILDLAIHGKLVSQAPADEPASALLQRIRVEKERLIKEGKIKRSRKSTKTSDTPHYPQDVPFEVPEGWEWVTIGKLCSFLSRGKSPKYSEERKYPVFAQKCNLYDGDISLEQARFLDPETISKWSDEYKLIDGDILVNSTGTGTV
;
A
#
# COMPACT_ATOMS: atom_id res chain seq x y z
N MET A 1 5.66 -17.08 31.38
CA MET A 1 4.66 -17.61 30.42
C MET A 1 5.11 -17.27 29.01
N ASN A 2 5.34 -18.25 28.13
CA ASN A 2 5.85 -17.99 26.77
C ASN A 2 4.72 -17.46 25.86
N THR A 3 4.57 -16.14 25.83
CA THR A 3 3.52 -15.44 25.07
C THR A 3 3.75 -15.46 23.56
N LYS A 4 4.94 -15.86 23.09
CA LYS A 4 5.28 -15.91 21.66
C LYS A 4 4.38 -16.87 20.89
N LYS A 5 4.17 -18.09 21.43
CA LYS A 5 3.29 -19.10 20.81
C LYS A 5 1.85 -18.63 20.74
N LEU A 6 1.37 -17.99 21.81
CA LEU A 6 0.01 -17.43 21.84
C LEU A 6 -0.17 -16.31 20.81
N ARG A 7 0.76 -15.36 20.75
CA ARG A 7 0.74 -14.28 19.74
C ARG A 7 0.76 -14.82 18.32
N GLN A 8 1.62 -15.80 18.04
CA GLN A 8 1.64 -16.48 16.74
C GLN A 8 0.30 -17.15 16.42
N LYS A 9 -0.33 -17.80 17.40
CA LYS A 9 -1.63 -18.43 17.19
C LYS A 9 -2.75 -17.41 16.95
N ILE A 10 -2.73 -16.28 17.66
CA ILE A 10 -3.68 -15.19 17.44
C ILE A 10 -3.52 -14.61 16.03
N LEU A 11 -2.27 -14.34 15.59
CA LEU A 11 -2.00 -13.85 14.24
C LEU A 11 -2.44 -14.85 13.16
N ASP A 12 -2.15 -16.14 13.37
CA ASP A 12 -2.62 -17.22 12.51
C ASP A 12 -4.16 -17.20 12.37
N LEU A 13 -4.88 -17.13 13.48
CA LEU A 13 -6.34 -17.03 13.47
C LEU A 13 -6.84 -15.74 12.81
N ALA A 14 -6.14 -14.61 12.99
CA ALA A 14 -6.49 -13.32 12.38
C ALA A 14 -6.41 -13.39 10.86
N ILE A 15 -5.30 -13.93 10.35
CA ILE A 15 -5.02 -14.06 8.92
C ILE A 15 -6.02 -15.00 8.23
N HIS A 16 -6.52 -16.01 8.95
CA HIS A 16 -7.58 -16.89 8.46
C HIS A 16 -9.01 -16.35 8.68
N GLY A 17 -9.17 -15.13 9.21
CA GLY A 17 -10.50 -14.54 9.50
C GLY A 17 -11.30 -15.27 10.60
N LYS A 18 -10.61 -16.01 11.47
CA LYS A 18 -11.23 -16.85 12.52
C LYS A 18 -11.36 -16.15 13.89
N LEU A 19 -10.98 -14.89 13.98
CA LEU A 19 -11.10 -14.09 15.21
C LEU A 19 -12.47 -13.44 15.39
N VAL A 20 -13.30 -13.41 14.35
CA VAL A 20 -14.64 -12.83 14.37
C VAL A 20 -15.61 -13.72 13.62
N SER A 21 -16.86 -13.78 14.10
CA SER A 21 -17.95 -14.46 13.41
C SER A 21 -18.24 -13.75 12.08
N GLN A 22 -18.36 -14.52 11.00
CA GLN A 22 -18.77 -13.97 9.69
C GLN A 22 -20.29 -13.86 9.63
N ALA A 23 -20.80 -12.76 9.06
CA ALA A 23 -22.23 -12.61 8.83
C ALA A 23 -22.57 -13.00 7.38
N PRO A 24 -23.52 -13.92 7.13
CA PRO A 24 -23.91 -14.31 5.77
C PRO A 24 -24.51 -13.16 4.93
N ALA A 25 -24.91 -12.06 5.58
CA ALA A 25 -25.44 -10.87 4.93
C ALA A 25 -24.33 -9.89 4.48
N ASP A 26 -23.07 -10.13 4.86
CA ASP A 26 -21.96 -9.29 4.42
C ASP A 26 -21.77 -9.41 2.91
N GLU A 27 -21.47 -8.28 2.27
CA GLU A 27 -21.19 -8.28 0.84
C GLU A 27 -19.90 -9.09 0.57
N PRO A 28 -19.92 -10.03 -0.39
CA PRO A 28 -18.71 -10.75 -0.74
C PRO A 28 -17.68 -9.80 -1.36
N ALA A 29 -16.41 -9.95 -0.97
CA ALA A 29 -15.29 -9.18 -1.48
C ALA A 29 -15.22 -9.19 -3.02
N SER A 30 -15.68 -10.27 -3.66
CA SER A 30 -15.78 -10.38 -5.12
C SER A 30 -16.62 -9.28 -5.77
N ALA A 31 -17.70 -8.84 -5.11
CA ALA A 31 -18.55 -7.75 -5.61
C ALA A 31 -17.81 -6.41 -5.58
N LEU A 32 -17.13 -6.10 -4.47
CA LEU A 32 -16.30 -4.89 -4.38
C LEU A 32 -15.13 -4.94 -5.37
N LEU A 33 -14.45 -6.07 -5.49
CA LEU A 33 -13.35 -6.26 -6.44
C LEU A 33 -13.82 -6.06 -7.89
N GLN A 34 -15.03 -6.49 -8.22
CA GLN A 34 -15.61 -6.24 -9.54
C GLN A 34 -15.85 -4.75 -9.78
N ARG A 35 -16.39 -4.01 -8.79
CA ARG A 35 -16.54 -2.55 -8.89
C ARG A 35 -15.20 -1.85 -9.08
N ILE A 36 -14.17 -2.25 -8.32
CA ILE A 36 -12.81 -1.71 -8.45
C ILE A 36 -12.25 -1.97 -9.86
N ARG A 37 -12.44 -3.17 -10.42
CA ARG A 37 -11.98 -3.50 -11.79
C ARG A 37 -12.65 -2.61 -12.84
N VAL A 38 -13.97 -2.45 -12.75
CA VAL A 38 -14.75 -1.60 -13.68
C VAL A 38 -14.30 -0.14 -13.58
N GLU A 39 -14.19 0.38 -12.37
CA GLU A 39 -13.79 1.77 -12.14
C GLU A 39 -12.36 2.04 -12.61
N LYS A 40 -11.43 1.10 -12.37
CA LYS A 40 -10.08 1.20 -12.91
C LYS A 40 -10.05 1.26 -14.43
N GLU A 41 -10.79 0.39 -15.11
CA GLU A 41 -10.84 0.42 -16.57
C GLU A 41 -11.45 1.72 -17.09
N ARG A 42 -12.44 2.29 -16.41
CA ARG A 42 -12.97 3.62 -16.72
C ARG A 42 -11.90 4.71 -16.57
N LEU A 43 -11.19 4.76 -15.45
CA LEU A 43 -10.12 5.73 -15.20
C LEU A 43 -8.94 5.59 -16.16
N ILE A 44 -8.62 4.36 -16.59
CA ILE A 44 -7.60 4.11 -17.63
C ILE A 44 -8.04 4.68 -18.96
N LYS A 45 -9.30 4.46 -19.37
CA LYS A 45 -9.85 5.02 -20.62
C LYS A 45 -9.89 6.54 -20.61
N GLU A 46 -10.17 7.15 -19.44
CA GLU A 46 -10.12 8.60 -19.24
C GLU A 46 -8.69 9.16 -19.15
N GLY A 47 -7.67 8.30 -19.13
CA GLY A 47 -6.26 8.71 -19.00
C GLY A 47 -5.87 9.21 -17.60
N LYS A 48 -6.73 9.04 -16.59
CA LYS A 48 -6.51 9.48 -15.21
C LYS A 48 -5.53 8.60 -14.45
N ILE A 49 -5.51 7.31 -14.76
CA ILE A 49 -4.54 6.36 -14.20
C ILE A 49 -3.87 5.58 -15.33
N LYS A 50 -2.60 5.22 -15.13
CA LYS A 50 -1.87 4.38 -16.08
C LYS A 50 -2.27 2.92 -15.88
N ARG A 51 -2.42 2.20 -16.99
CA ARG A 51 -2.57 0.75 -16.94
C ARG A 51 -1.31 0.14 -16.32
N SER A 52 -1.49 -0.67 -15.28
CA SER A 52 -0.42 -1.46 -14.67
C SER A 52 0.33 -2.23 -15.76
N ARG A 53 1.65 -1.99 -15.88
CA ARG A 53 2.51 -2.87 -16.67
C ARG A 53 2.52 -4.21 -15.94
N LYS A 54 2.13 -5.30 -16.63
CA LYS A 54 2.38 -6.67 -16.15
C LYS A 54 3.88 -6.78 -15.90
N SER A 55 4.29 -6.69 -14.64
CA SER A 55 5.66 -7.01 -14.25
C SER A 55 5.80 -8.52 -14.43
N THR A 56 6.55 -8.94 -15.44
CA THR A 56 6.81 -10.35 -15.74
C THR A 56 7.80 -10.99 -14.77
N LYS A 57 8.43 -10.20 -13.88
CA LYS A 57 9.37 -10.68 -12.87
C LYS A 57 9.26 -9.81 -11.61
N THR A 58 8.59 -10.31 -10.58
CA THR A 58 8.83 -9.83 -9.22
C THR A 58 10.14 -10.45 -8.74
N SER A 59 11.06 -9.64 -8.20
CA SER A 59 12.25 -10.15 -7.49
C SER A 59 11.90 -10.85 -6.18
N ASP A 60 10.65 -10.71 -5.76
CA ASP A 60 10.15 -11.21 -4.49
C ASP A 60 9.84 -12.70 -4.63
N THR A 61 10.49 -13.51 -3.82
CA THR A 61 10.09 -14.90 -3.58
C THR A 61 8.72 -14.86 -2.91
N PRO A 62 7.66 -15.38 -3.55
CA PRO A 62 6.35 -15.44 -2.92
C PRO A 62 6.46 -16.18 -1.60
N HIS A 63 5.90 -15.62 -0.53
CA HIS A 63 5.86 -16.31 0.77
C HIS A 63 5.09 -17.63 0.67
N TYR A 64 4.09 -17.66 -0.21
CA TYR A 64 3.32 -18.85 -0.54
C TYR A 64 3.57 -19.29 -1.98
N PRO A 65 3.74 -20.61 -2.22
CA PRO A 65 4.00 -21.13 -3.56
C PRO A 65 2.75 -21.13 -4.47
N GLN A 66 1.57 -20.90 -3.91
CA GLN A 66 0.28 -20.92 -4.61
C GLN A 66 -0.41 -19.57 -4.47
N ASP A 67 -1.22 -19.20 -5.47
CA ASP A 67 -2.00 -17.95 -5.46
C ASP A 67 -3.06 -17.91 -4.34
N VAL A 68 -3.56 -19.09 -3.94
CA VAL A 68 -4.47 -19.28 -2.81
C VAL A 68 -3.76 -20.16 -1.78
N PRO A 69 -3.14 -19.56 -0.75
CA PRO A 69 -2.30 -20.31 0.18
C PRO A 69 -3.08 -21.14 1.20
N PHE A 70 -4.30 -20.73 1.52
CA PHE A 70 -5.20 -21.39 2.46
C PHE A 70 -6.65 -20.94 2.23
N GLU A 71 -7.58 -21.72 2.80
CA GLU A 71 -9.01 -21.40 2.79
C GLU A 71 -9.31 -20.17 3.65
N VAL A 72 -9.99 -19.20 3.03
CA VAL A 72 -10.50 -18.00 3.70
C VAL A 72 -12.00 -18.15 3.94
N PRO A 73 -12.59 -17.38 4.88
CA PRO A 73 -14.01 -17.46 5.15
C PRO A 73 -14.88 -17.16 3.92
N GLU A 74 -16.11 -17.63 3.94
CA GLU A 74 -17.10 -17.31 2.92
C GLU A 74 -17.24 -15.78 2.78
N GLY A 75 -17.23 -15.28 1.54
CA GLY A 75 -17.22 -13.85 1.24
C GLY A 75 -15.84 -13.21 1.15
N TRP A 76 -14.76 -13.82 1.65
CA TRP A 76 -13.40 -13.30 1.46
C TRP A 76 -12.82 -13.75 0.11
N GLU A 77 -11.95 -12.94 -0.49
CA GLU A 77 -11.25 -13.28 -1.74
C GLU A 77 -9.79 -12.85 -1.67
N TRP A 78 -8.90 -13.73 -2.13
CA TRP A 78 -7.48 -13.40 -2.29
C TRP A 78 -7.26 -12.40 -3.41
N VAL A 79 -6.60 -11.29 -3.07
CA VAL A 79 -6.27 -10.24 -4.02
C VAL A 79 -4.88 -9.68 -3.71
N THR A 80 -4.15 -9.29 -4.76
CA THR A 80 -2.89 -8.56 -4.60
C THR A 80 -3.16 -7.07 -4.40
N ILE A 81 -2.39 -6.41 -3.53
CA ILE A 81 -2.57 -4.98 -3.22
C ILE A 81 -2.53 -4.09 -4.47
N GLY A 82 -1.72 -4.44 -5.47
CA GLY A 82 -1.68 -3.72 -6.75
C GLY A 82 -3.00 -3.74 -7.54
N LYS A 83 -3.85 -4.77 -7.37
CA LYS A 83 -5.20 -4.79 -7.95
C LYS A 83 -6.12 -3.80 -7.24
N LEU A 84 -5.87 -3.45 -5.98
CA LEU A 84 -6.64 -2.47 -5.20
C LEU A 84 -6.17 -1.03 -5.44
N CYS A 85 -4.87 -0.80 -5.61
CA CYS A 85 -4.30 0.55 -5.72
C CYS A 85 -4.40 1.15 -7.13
N SER A 86 -4.77 2.42 -7.25
CA SER A 86 -4.64 3.21 -8.49
C SER A 86 -3.18 3.41 -8.91
N PHE A 87 -2.29 3.54 -7.92
CA PHE A 87 -0.85 3.67 -8.07
C PHE A 87 -0.15 2.94 -6.91
N LEU A 88 0.87 2.14 -7.21
CA LEU A 88 1.70 1.45 -6.22
C LEU A 88 3.15 1.56 -6.66
N SER A 89 3.95 2.29 -5.89
CA SER A 89 5.36 2.52 -6.20
C SER A 89 6.16 2.80 -4.95
N ARG A 90 7.47 2.57 -5.02
CA ARG A 90 8.41 3.17 -4.05
C ARG A 90 8.57 4.65 -4.37
N GLY A 91 8.87 5.43 -3.34
CA GLY A 91 9.23 6.84 -3.50
C GLY A 91 10.44 7.02 -4.41
N LYS A 92 10.57 8.21 -4.99
CA LYS A 92 11.72 8.61 -5.79
C LYS A 92 12.77 9.27 -4.90
N SER A 93 14.04 9.07 -5.24
CA SER A 93 15.15 9.80 -4.62
C SER A 93 15.02 11.30 -4.97
N PRO A 94 14.77 12.19 -3.99
CA PRO A 94 14.60 13.61 -4.25
C PRO A 94 15.96 14.31 -4.35
N LYS A 95 16.03 15.36 -5.19
CA LYS A 95 17.07 16.39 -5.07
C LYS A 95 16.52 17.45 -4.13
N TYR A 96 17.25 17.76 -3.06
CA TYR A 96 16.80 18.71 -2.05
C TYR A 96 17.30 20.13 -2.33
N SER A 97 16.54 21.11 -1.87
CA SER A 97 16.88 22.54 -1.86
C SER A 97 16.52 23.13 -0.49
N GLU A 98 17.11 24.28 -0.17
CA GLU A 98 16.73 25.10 0.98
C GLU A 98 15.43 25.89 0.72
N GLU A 99 14.95 25.92 -0.53
CA GLU A 99 13.66 26.50 -0.88
C GLU A 99 12.51 25.70 -0.26
N ARG A 100 11.88 26.26 0.78
CA ARG A 100 10.83 25.61 1.59
C ARG A 100 9.46 25.55 0.89
N LYS A 101 9.43 25.12 -0.37
CA LYS A 101 8.22 25.14 -1.23
C LYS A 101 7.47 23.80 -1.27
N TYR A 102 8.19 22.70 -1.43
CA TYR A 102 7.59 21.37 -1.60
C TYR A 102 8.16 20.40 -0.57
N PRO A 103 7.48 20.17 0.56
CA PRO A 103 7.96 19.21 1.56
C PRO A 103 7.97 17.80 0.98
N VAL A 104 9.06 17.08 1.20
CA VAL A 104 9.18 15.67 0.84
C VAL A 104 8.76 14.83 2.02
N PHE A 105 7.74 14.00 1.84
CA PHE A 105 7.41 12.96 2.81
C PHE A 105 8.47 11.86 2.75
N ALA A 106 9.31 11.80 3.78
CA ALA A 106 10.33 10.78 3.95
C ALA A 106 10.02 9.91 5.18
N GLN A 107 10.84 8.88 5.41
CA GLN A 107 10.69 7.97 6.54
C GLN A 107 10.51 8.70 7.89
N LYS A 108 11.26 9.80 8.10
CA LYS A 108 11.19 10.63 9.33
C LYS A 108 9.84 11.33 9.54
N CYS A 109 9.01 11.42 8.50
CA CYS A 109 7.68 12.00 8.59
C CYS A 109 6.62 11.03 9.10
N ASN A 110 6.91 9.73 9.07
CA ASN A 110 6.03 8.67 9.54
C ASN A 110 6.45 8.27 10.95
N LEU A 111 5.71 8.75 11.96
CA LEU A 111 6.03 8.54 13.37
C LEU A 111 5.55 7.16 13.84
N TYR A 112 6.25 6.60 14.82
CA TYR A 112 6.03 5.22 15.27
C TYR A 112 4.68 5.02 15.98
N ASP A 113 4.13 6.07 16.58
CA ASP A 113 2.83 6.10 17.24
C ASP A 113 1.65 6.21 16.26
N GLY A 114 1.92 6.27 14.96
CA GLY A 114 0.90 6.35 13.91
C GLY A 114 0.60 7.79 13.47
N ASP A 115 1.30 8.77 14.02
CA ASP A 115 1.16 10.17 13.60
C ASP A 115 2.05 10.51 12.39
N ILE A 116 1.68 11.59 11.71
CA ILE A 116 2.44 12.18 10.62
C ILE A 116 2.99 13.54 11.07
N SER A 117 4.30 13.75 10.91
CA SER A 117 4.93 15.05 11.17
C SER A 117 5.80 15.51 10.00
N LEU A 118 5.60 16.75 9.56
CA LEU A 118 6.42 17.37 8.52
C LEU A 118 7.53 18.27 9.10
N GLU A 119 7.73 18.31 10.42
CA GLU A 119 8.73 19.17 11.05
C GLU A 119 10.16 18.86 10.57
N GLN A 120 10.46 17.58 10.36
CA GLN A 120 11.75 17.10 9.85
C GLN A 120 11.75 16.91 8.33
N ALA A 121 10.70 17.36 7.64
CA ALA A 121 10.64 17.27 6.19
C ALA A 121 11.73 18.16 5.56
N ARG A 122 12.46 17.58 4.61
CA ARG A 122 13.32 18.32 3.70
C ARG A 122 12.50 18.75 2.48
N PHE A 123 12.98 19.75 1.76
CA PHE A 123 12.23 20.33 0.66
C PHE A 123 12.83 19.96 -0.70
N LEU A 124 11.96 19.62 -1.65
CA LEU A 124 12.33 19.24 -3.00
C LEU A 124 12.81 20.48 -3.77
N ASP A 125 13.88 20.33 -4.55
CA ASP A 125 14.31 21.29 -5.56
C ASP A 125 13.14 21.63 -6.51
N PRO A 126 12.71 22.90 -6.61
CA PRO A 126 11.59 23.30 -7.46
C PRO A 126 11.75 22.95 -8.94
N GLU A 127 12.96 22.76 -9.45
CA GLU A 127 13.19 22.31 -10.83
C GLU A 127 12.88 20.81 -11.03
N THR A 128 12.75 20.05 -9.94
CA THR A 128 12.50 18.60 -9.99
C THR A 128 11.02 18.27 -10.07
N ILE A 129 10.14 19.13 -9.53
CA ILE A 129 8.69 18.84 -9.44
C ILE A 129 8.05 18.63 -10.82
N SER A 130 8.49 19.38 -11.83
CA SER A 130 7.98 19.29 -13.21
C SER A 130 8.39 17.99 -13.91
N LYS A 131 9.42 17.31 -13.41
CA LYS A 131 9.92 16.03 -13.94
C LYS A 131 9.19 14.85 -13.32
N TRP A 132 8.47 15.06 -12.22
CA TRP A 132 7.72 14.01 -11.54
C TRP A 132 6.28 14.03 -12.02
N SER A 133 5.76 12.84 -12.34
CA SER A 133 4.36 12.71 -12.71
C SER A 133 3.46 12.92 -11.50
N ASP A 134 2.21 13.30 -11.73
CA ASP A 134 1.27 13.69 -10.68
C ASP A 134 1.01 12.58 -9.66
N GLU A 135 1.18 11.30 -10.03
CA GLU A 135 1.02 10.17 -9.09
C GLU A 135 2.07 10.16 -7.97
N TYR A 136 3.15 10.94 -8.07
CA TYR A 136 4.14 11.12 -6.99
C TYR A 136 3.84 12.34 -6.11
N LYS A 137 2.79 13.12 -6.43
CA LYS A 137 2.33 14.22 -5.59
C LYS A 137 1.26 13.64 -4.67
N LEU A 138 1.59 13.58 -3.38
CA LEU A 138 0.72 13.01 -2.37
C LEU A 138 -0.58 13.80 -2.27
N ILE A 139 -1.68 13.08 -2.12
CA ILE A 139 -3.01 13.63 -1.87
C ILE A 139 -3.59 13.06 -0.59
N ASP A 140 -4.58 13.77 -0.04
CA ASP A 140 -5.31 13.29 1.14
C ASP A 140 -5.95 11.93 0.85
N GLY A 141 -5.76 10.99 1.77
CA GLY A 141 -6.22 9.60 1.63
C GLY A 141 -5.20 8.62 1.04
N ASP A 142 -4.04 9.09 0.57
CA ASP A 142 -2.94 8.20 0.20
C ASP A 142 -2.42 7.40 1.40
N ILE A 143 -2.09 6.14 1.17
CA ILE A 143 -1.52 5.24 2.17
C ILE A 143 0.00 5.13 1.94
N LEU A 144 0.78 5.54 2.93
CA LEU A 144 2.24 5.51 2.90
C LEU A 144 2.78 4.47 3.87
N VAL A 145 3.74 3.67 3.39
CA VAL A 145 4.34 2.59 4.17
C VAL A 145 5.85 2.69 4.07
N ASN A 146 6.53 2.70 5.22
CA ASN A 146 7.99 2.60 5.28
C ASN A 146 8.40 1.16 4.91
N SER A 147 9.16 0.99 3.82
CA SER A 147 9.60 -0.34 3.34
C SER A 147 10.82 -0.89 4.07
N THR A 148 11.52 -0.05 4.82
CA THR A 148 12.70 -0.38 5.64
C THR A 148 12.41 0.09 7.06
N GLY A 149 12.83 -0.69 8.08
CA GLY A 149 12.59 -0.42 9.50
C GLY A 149 13.20 0.90 10.00
N THR A 150 14.10 0.88 10.98
CA THR A 150 14.68 2.11 11.54
C THR A 150 15.54 2.94 10.57
N GLY A 151 15.67 2.52 9.31
CA GLY A 151 16.56 3.14 8.32
C GLY A 151 18.04 2.82 8.60
N THR A 152 18.89 3.02 7.59
CA THR A 152 20.33 3.10 7.78
C THR A 152 20.60 4.27 8.73
N VAL A 153 21.23 3.96 9.87
CA VAL A 153 21.66 4.92 10.90
C VAL A 153 22.55 6.00 10.30
#